data_AF-A0A1F6PUY0-F1
#
_entry.id   AF-A0A1F6PUY0-F1
#
_cell.length_a   1.000
_cell.length_b   1.000
_cell.length_c   1.000
_cell.angle_alpha   90.00
_cell.angle_beta   90.00
_cell.angle_gamma   90.00
#
_symmetry.space_group_name_H-M   'P 1'
#
loop_
_entity.id
_entity.type
_entity.pdbx_description
1 polymer ?
#
loop_
_entity_poly.entity_id
_entity_poly.type
_entity_poly.pdbx_seq_one_letter_code
_entity_poly.pdbx_strand_id
1 'polypeptide(L)' 'MGKKQKLYKLRANISSNVQQIKYLLEHCIFKSDDTLEKDILAEIALEKSEIISKMAEKIGRILNH' A
#
# COMPACT_ATOMS: atom_id res chain seq x y z
N MET A 1 -20.17 5.31 -11.88
CA MET A 1 -18.87 6.02 -11.78
C MET A 1 -18.12 5.94 -13.09
N GLY A 2 -17.72 7.08 -13.67
CA GLY A 2 -16.95 7.14 -14.91
C GLY A 2 -15.49 6.70 -14.76
N LYS A 3 -14.81 6.42 -15.88
CA LYS A 3 -13.40 5.96 -15.95
C LYS A 3 -12.45 6.83 -15.12
N LYS A 4 -12.53 8.16 -15.29
CA LYS A 4 -11.70 9.13 -14.54
C LYS A 4 -11.89 9.02 -13.02
N GLN A 5 -13.12 8.86 -12.56
CA GLN A 5 -13.42 8.78 -11.13
C GLN A 5 -12.93 7.46 -10.50
N LYS A 6 -13.02 6.35 -11.24
CA LYS A 6 -12.43 5.06 -10.82
C LYS A 6 -10.91 5.16 -10.68
N LEU A 7 -10.24 5.74 -11.67
CA LEU A 7 -8.79 5.96 -11.66
C LEU A 7 -8.36 6.87 -10.50
N TYR A 8 -9.09 7.96 -10.28
CA TYR A 8 -8.83 8.87 -9.16
C TYR A 8 -8.88 8.14 -7.81
N LYS A 9 -9.95 7.35 -7.57
CA LYS A 9 -10.09 6.57 -6.33
C LYS A 9 -8.96 5.56 -6.14
N LEU A 10 -8.59 4.82 -7.18
CA LEU A 10 -7.50 3.84 -7.11
C LEU A 10 -6.16 4.52 -6.79
N ARG A 11 -5.85 5.67 -7.43
CA ARG A 11 -4.63 6.43 -7.15
C ARG A 11 -4.58 6.97 -5.72
N ALA A 12 -5.69 7.53 -5.23
CA ALA A 12 -5.79 8.02 -3.86
C ALA A 12 -5.57 6.88 -2.84
N ASN A 13 -6.18 5.71 -3.08
CA ASN A 13 -6.01 4.55 -2.22
C ASN A 13 -4.58 4.02 -2.23
N ILE A 14 -3.92 3.96 -3.39
CA ILE A 14 -2.51 3.58 -3.49
C ILE A 14 -1.66 4.56 -2.67
N SER A 15 -1.85 5.87 -2.84
CA SER A 15 -1.09 6.89 -2.10
C SER A 15 -1.22 6.73 -0.58
N SER A 16 -2.45 6.50 -0.10
CA SER A 16 -2.69 6.30 1.34
C SER A 16 -1.99 5.03 1.87
N ASN A 17 -2.07 3.91 1.13
CA ASN A 17 -1.40 2.67 1.54
C ASN A 17 0.12 2.80 1.52
N VAL A 18 0.70 3.50 0.54
CA VAL A 18 2.15 3.76 0.48
C VAL A 18 2.61 4.52 1.72
N GLN A 19 1.85 5.55 2.14
CA GLN A 19 2.19 6.32 3.32
C GLN A 19 2.12 5.50 4.61
N GLN A 20 1.14 4.59 4.70
CA GLN A 20 1.05 3.63 5.82
C GLN A 20 2.23 2.65 5.83
N ILE A 21 2.60 2.08 4.68
CA ILE A 21 3.76 1.18 4.58
C ILE A 21 5.03 1.91 5.02
N LYS A 22 5.24 3.14 4.54
CA LYS A 22 6.38 3.96 4.95
C LYS A 22 6.43 4.12 6.47
N TYR A 23 5.30 4.46 7.09
CA TYR A 23 5.23 4.58 8.56
C TYR A 23 5.55 3.27 9.28
N LEU A 24 4.99 2.14 8.82
CA LEU A 24 5.23 0.82 9.42
C LEU A 24 6.71 0.42 9.33
N LEU A 25 7.33 0.61 8.16
CA LEU A 25 8.74 0.30 7.95
C LEU A 25 9.67 1.23 8.75
N GLU A 26 9.37 2.53 8.81
CA GLU A 26 10.11 3.46 9.67
C GLU A 26 10.03 3.05 11.14
N HIS A 27 8.87 2.57 11.60
CA HIS A 27 8.71 2.07 12.96
C HIS A 27 9.53 0.79 13.19
N CYS A 28 9.42 -0.17 12.26
CA CYS A 28 10.15 -1.44 12.30
C CYS A 28 11.68 -1.22 12.33
N ILE A 29 12.21 -0.29 11.54
CA ILE A 29 13.65 -0.04 11.42
C ILE A 29 14.20 0.80 12.58
N PHE A 30 13.51 1.89 12.96
CA PHE A 30 14.11 2.93 13.79
C PHE A 30 13.54 3.04 15.20
N LYS A 31 12.38 2.42 15.49
CA LYS A 31 11.65 2.68 16.74
C LYS A 31 11.35 1.45 17.58
N SER A 32 11.21 0.29 16.96
CA SER A 32 11.00 -0.95 17.70
C SER A 32 12.35 -1.58 18.06
N ASP A 33 12.50 -2.02 19.30
CA ASP A 33 13.62 -2.86 19.76
C ASP A 33 13.20 -4.33 19.94
N ASP A 34 11.89 -4.61 19.88
CA ASP A 34 11.32 -5.95 19.99
C ASP A 34 11.27 -6.64 18.62
N THR A 35 11.89 -7.80 18.52
CA THR A 35 11.89 -8.62 17.29
C THR A 35 10.49 -9.08 16.88
N LEU A 36 9.61 -9.40 17.83
CA LEU A 36 8.25 -9.85 17.50
C LEU A 36 7.42 -8.70 16.91
N GLU A 37 7.52 -7.51 17.51
CA GLU A 37 6.84 -6.33 16.99
C GLU A 37 7.36 -5.98 15.59
N LYS A 38 8.67 -6.07 15.34
CA LYS A 38 9.26 -5.87 14.01
C LYS A 38 8.67 -6.83 12.98
N ASP A 39 8.58 -8.11 13.30
CA ASP A 39 8.05 -9.13 12.39
C ASP A 39 6.58 -8.85 12.05
N ILE A 40 5.76 -8.52 13.05
CA ILE A 40 4.35 -8.15 12.85
C ILE A 40 4.22 -6.90 11.97
N LEU A 41 5.01 -5.85 12.25
CA LEU A 41 4.98 -4.61 11.47
C LEU A 41 5.42 -4.84 10.01
N ALA A 42 6.44 -5.68 9.81
CA ALA A 42 6.92 -6.05 8.48
C ALA A 42 5.88 -6.87 7.70
N GLU A 43 5.19 -7.81 8.36
CA GLU A 43 4.12 -8.61 7.75
C GLU A 43 2.94 -7.73 7.29
N ILE A 44 2.51 -6.79 8.13
CA ILE A 44 1.46 -5.81 7.76
C ILE A 44 1.91 -4.94 6.58
N ALA A 45 3.16 -4.51 6.56
CA ALA A 45 3.71 -3.72 5.46
C ALA A 45 3.73 -4.54 4.15
N LEU A 46 4.07 -5.82 4.22
CA LEU A 46 4.06 -6.74 3.08
C LEU A 46 2.65 -6.91 2.53
N GLU A 47 1.65 -7.18 3.39
CA GLU A 47 0.25 -7.36 2.97
C GLU A 47 -0.29 -6.12 2.25
N LYS A 48 0.00 -4.92 2.79
CA LYS A 48 -0.37 -3.65 2.15
C LYS A 48 0.31 -3.46 0.79
N SER A 49 1.55 -3.94 0.63
CA SER A 49 2.27 -3.85 -0.63
C SER A 49 1.59 -4.69 -1.74
N GLU A 50 1.08 -5.88 -1.39
CA GLU A 50 0.32 -6.71 -2.33
C GLU A 50 -1.00 -6.06 -2.74
N ILE A 51 -1.68 -5.42 -1.79
CA ILE A 51 -2.91 -4.67 -2.06
C ILE A 51 -2.64 -3.54 -3.06
N ILE A 52 -1.52 -2.81 -2.91
CA ILE A 52 -1.10 -1.78 -3.88
C ILE A 52 -0.85 -2.40 -5.26
N SER A 53 -0.14 -3.53 -5.34
CA SER A 53 0.14 -4.21 -6.60
C SER A 53 -1.15 -4.54 -7.35
N LYS A 54 -2.14 -5.14 -6.66
CA LYS A 54 -3.46 -5.45 -7.21
C LYS A 54 -4.22 -4.20 -7.67
N MET A 55 -4.08 -3.07 -6.97
CA MET A 55 -4.69 -1.80 -7.38
C MET A 55 -4.00 -1.20 -8.62
N ALA A 56 -2.67 -1.31 -8.72
CA ALA A 56 -1.90 -0.84 -9.86
C ALA A 56 -2.27 -1.64 -11.14
N GLU A 57 -2.42 -2.96 -11.03
CA GLU A 57 -2.93 -3.78 -12.14
C GLU A 57 -4.32 -3.32 -12.61
N LYS A 58 -5.23 -3.03 -11.67
CA LYS A 58 -6.57 -2.52 -12.00
C LYS A 58 -6.49 -1.18 -12.75
N ILE A 59 -5.56 -0.30 -12.39
CA ILE A 59 -5.31 0.93 -13.15
C ILE A 59 -4.88 0.60 -14.58
N GLY A 60 -3.92 -0.30 -14.75
CA GLY A 60 -3.45 -0.73 -16.08
C GLY A 60 -4.57 -1.26 -16.96
N ARG A 61 -5.42 -2.15 -16.42
CA ARG A 61 -6.59 -2.68 -17.13
C ARG A 61 -7.59 -1.59 -17.51
N ILE A 62 -7.84 -0.62 -16.63
CA ILE A 62 -8.75 0.50 -16.93
C ILE A 62 -8.17 1.42 -18.02
N LEU A 63 -6.86 1.64 -18.03
CA LEU A 63 -6.22 2.52 -19.02
C LEU A 63 -6.19 1.88 -20.41
N ASN A 64 -5.94 0.56 -20.48
CA ASN A 64 -5.87 -0.22 -21.72
C ASN A 64 -7.24 -0.56 -22.34
N HIS A 65 -8.34 -0.29 -21.65
CA HIS A 65 -9.72 -0.45 -22.12
C HIS A 65 -10.37 0.88 -22.53
#